data_AF-A0A7V6H5P6-F1
#
_entry.id   AF-A0A7V6H5P6-F1
#
_cell.length_a   1.000
_cell.length_b   1.000
_cell.length_c   1.000
_cell.angle_alpha   90.00
_cell.angle_beta   90.00
_cell.angle_gamma   90.00
#
_symmetry.space_group_name_H-M   'P 1'
#
loop_
_entity.id
_entity.type
_entity.pdbx_description
1 polymer ?
#
loop_
_entity_poly.entity_id
_entity_poly.type
_entity_poly.pdbx_seq_one_letter_code
_entity_poly.pdbx_strand_id
1 'polypeptide(L)'
;MKDIVIIDPACPQWKGNLHMHTNRSSDCNTDYIEALNEYKSKGYNFILVSDHEIYWASEQADSEDFYTLYGAESAFNRHPKRQYELAEEAKSLHLNIIQDESVAAEIPCFEHDQILPRPVDFGLDSWNACIERYKKMGHIVMLNHPNWSRLAPELMLGIHGCFAFEVFNGGSIWEVGCYTDDAIWDYCLKHGKRIYAAAGDDTHKYADEGECCGSSFNMVSTPVLNRRSIVDGLKSGNFYPSTGPIIYEMRIENSTLYMRFSPARSIRIIGAPGHGVGKLMPKNKTIEEYSWKIDNKLQYFRIVIAAPDGGKAWTQPVFLEDILEEPRYNNVR
;
A
#
# COMPACT_ATOMS: atom_id res chain seq x y z
N MET A 1 -13.37 6.50 24.61
CA MET A 1 -12.68 6.18 23.34
C MET A 1 -12.03 7.47 22.94
N LYS A 2 -10.75 7.42 22.64
CA LYS A 2 -9.95 8.60 22.30
C LYS A 2 -10.57 9.26 21.06
N ASP A 3 -10.72 10.57 21.13
CA ASP A 3 -11.00 11.36 19.94
C ASP A 3 -9.71 11.41 19.12
N ILE A 4 -9.80 11.05 17.85
CA ILE A 4 -8.64 10.98 16.94
C ILE A 4 -9.00 11.55 15.57
N VAL A 5 -8.06 12.27 14.98
CA VAL A 5 -8.12 12.68 13.58
C VAL A 5 -7.18 11.77 12.80
N ILE A 6 -7.72 11.01 11.86
CA ILE A 6 -6.99 10.02 11.06
C ILE A 6 -6.59 10.65 9.73
N ILE A 7 -7.52 11.34 9.08
CA ILE A 7 -7.26 12.16 7.89
C ILE A 7 -7.70 13.58 8.25
N ASP A 8 -6.73 14.45 8.46
CA ASP A 8 -6.92 15.85 8.82
C ASP A 8 -7.08 16.70 7.56
N PRO A 9 -8.22 17.40 7.35
CA PRO A 9 -8.41 18.29 6.21
C PRO A 9 -7.45 19.51 6.21
N ALA A 10 -6.81 19.83 7.34
CA ALA A 10 -5.79 20.87 7.43
C ALA A 10 -4.39 20.38 7.01
N CYS A 11 -4.16 19.06 6.97
CA CYS A 11 -2.91 18.48 6.52
C CYS A 11 -2.94 18.30 4.98
N PRO A 12 -1.92 18.79 4.24
CA PRO A 12 -1.78 18.48 2.83
C PRO A 12 -1.79 16.97 2.55
N GLN A 13 -2.31 16.61 1.38
CA GLN A 13 -2.33 15.25 0.87
C GLN A 13 -1.57 15.18 -0.45
N TRP A 14 -0.71 14.18 -0.59
CA TRP A 14 0.16 14.00 -1.75
C TRP A 14 -0.17 12.69 -2.44
N LYS A 15 -0.43 12.75 -3.74
CA LYS A 15 -0.76 11.57 -4.54
C LYS A 15 0.52 10.90 -5.01
N GLY A 16 0.69 9.60 -4.80
CA GLY A 16 1.84 8.90 -5.35
C GLY A 16 1.60 7.45 -5.74
N ASN A 17 2.48 6.92 -6.58
CA ASN A 17 2.46 5.51 -6.96
C ASN A 17 3.68 4.80 -6.36
N LEU A 18 3.49 3.55 -5.93
CA LEU A 18 4.51 2.76 -5.26
C LEU A 18 5.00 1.57 -6.09
N HIS A 19 4.59 1.45 -7.35
CA HIS A 19 4.98 0.32 -8.21
C HIS A 19 4.85 0.69 -9.70
N MET A 20 5.98 0.88 -10.38
CA MET A 20 6.06 1.12 -11.83
C MET A 20 7.43 0.75 -12.38
N HIS A 21 7.47 0.43 -13.68
CA HIS A 21 8.69 -0.02 -14.38
C HIS A 21 9.05 0.92 -15.53
N THR A 22 10.34 0.99 -15.83
CA THR A 22 10.92 1.79 -16.92
C THR A 22 11.85 0.92 -17.76
N ASN A 23 12.46 1.50 -18.79
CA ASN A 23 13.48 0.85 -19.63
C ASN A 23 14.73 0.33 -18.89
N ARG A 24 14.85 0.58 -17.59
CA ARG A 24 15.84 -0.07 -16.75
C ARG A 24 15.44 -1.54 -16.51
N SER A 25 14.15 -1.83 -16.37
CA SER A 25 13.61 -3.21 -16.37
C SER A 25 13.57 -3.78 -17.79
N SER A 26 13.94 -5.05 -17.96
CA SER A 26 14.07 -5.67 -19.29
C SER A 26 12.76 -5.89 -20.05
N ASP A 27 11.63 -5.76 -19.36
CA ASP A 27 10.26 -5.97 -19.83
C ASP A 27 9.48 -4.66 -20.04
N CYS A 28 10.12 -3.51 -19.83
CA CYS A 28 9.58 -2.22 -20.20
C CYS A 28 10.51 -1.54 -21.21
N ASN A 29 9.94 -0.86 -22.21
CA ASN A 29 10.71 -0.18 -23.25
C ASN A 29 10.68 1.35 -23.13
N THR A 30 9.88 1.90 -22.20
CA THR A 30 9.67 3.34 -22.07
C THR A 30 10.78 3.98 -21.24
N ASP A 31 11.33 5.09 -21.74
CA ASP A 31 12.36 5.83 -21.03
C ASP A 31 11.85 6.32 -19.66
N TYR A 32 12.70 6.24 -18.63
CA TYR A 32 12.30 6.64 -17.29
C TYR A 32 11.85 8.12 -17.22
N ILE A 33 12.39 9.01 -18.05
CA ILE A 33 11.97 10.42 -18.09
C ILE A 33 10.54 10.51 -18.66
N GLU A 34 10.24 9.77 -19.72
CA GLU A 34 8.91 9.72 -20.33
C GLU A 34 7.87 9.16 -19.35
N ALA A 35 8.18 8.04 -18.71
CA ALA A 35 7.34 7.42 -17.69
C ALA A 35 7.03 8.38 -16.53
N LEU A 36 8.06 9.04 -15.98
CA LEU A 36 7.89 10.00 -14.89
C LEU A 36 7.10 11.24 -15.33
N ASN A 37 7.29 11.72 -16.55
CA ASN A 37 6.52 12.84 -17.10
C ASN A 37 5.04 12.50 -17.26
N GLU A 38 4.71 11.27 -17.63
CA GLU A 38 3.33 10.82 -17.70
C GLU A 38 2.67 10.84 -16.31
N TYR A 39 3.33 10.32 -15.27
CA TYR A 39 2.84 10.41 -13.90
C TYR A 39 2.66 11.87 -13.42
N LYS A 40 3.63 12.76 -13.73
CA LYS A 40 3.52 14.20 -13.45
C LYS A 40 2.28 14.79 -14.12
N SER A 41 2.04 14.47 -15.39
CA SER A 41 0.86 14.96 -16.15
C SER A 41 -0.47 14.48 -15.55
N LYS A 42 -0.46 13.34 -14.85
CA LYS A 42 -1.62 12.75 -14.14
C LYS A 42 -1.75 13.23 -12.68
N GLY A 43 -0.97 14.25 -12.30
CA GLY A 43 -1.03 14.93 -11.00
C GLY A 43 -0.46 14.12 -9.84
N TYR A 44 0.47 13.20 -10.10
CA TYR A 44 1.23 12.53 -9.05
C TYR A 44 2.31 13.48 -8.50
N ASN A 45 2.54 13.42 -7.19
CA ASN A 45 3.54 14.18 -6.45
C ASN A 45 4.72 13.32 -6.01
N PHE A 46 4.58 12.00 -6.01
CA PHE A 46 5.73 11.12 -5.80
C PHE A 46 5.58 9.76 -6.48
N ILE A 47 6.71 9.14 -6.79
CA ILE A 47 6.77 7.84 -7.44
C ILE A 47 7.91 7.00 -6.87
N LEU A 48 7.65 5.74 -6.52
CA LEU A 48 8.72 4.75 -6.39
C LEU A 48 9.10 4.26 -7.79
N VAL A 49 10.32 4.53 -8.23
CA VAL A 49 10.89 3.90 -9.43
C VAL A 49 11.33 2.50 -9.03
N SER A 50 10.48 1.51 -9.28
CA SER A 50 10.62 0.15 -8.75
C SER A 50 11.11 -0.83 -9.81
N ASP A 51 12.09 -0.43 -10.63
CA ASP A 51 12.64 -1.32 -11.65
C ASP A 51 13.15 -2.64 -11.05
N HIS A 52 13.00 -3.72 -11.81
CA HIS A 52 13.37 -5.07 -11.40
C HIS A 52 14.86 -5.15 -11.06
N GLU A 53 15.16 -5.29 -9.78
CA GLU A 53 16.49 -5.41 -9.20
C GLU A 53 17.45 -4.25 -9.47
N ILE A 54 17.03 -3.12 -10.02
CA ILE A 54 17.94 -2.01 -10.31
C ILE A 54 17.62 -0.84 -9.39
N TYR A 55 18.49 -0.63 -8.41
CA TYR A 55 18.25 0.37 -7.37
C TYR A 55 18.19 1.80 -7.93
N TRP A 56 17.09 2.49 -7.64
CA TRP A 56 16.94 3.91 -7.89
C TRP A 56 17.42 4.70 -6.68
N ALA A 57 18.49 5.49 -6.86
CA ALA A 57 19.00 6.44 -5.87
C ALA A 57 19.38 7.75 -6.56
N SER A 58 18.43 8.32 -7.31
CA SER A 58 18.64 9.54 -8.10
C SER A 58 17.58 10.59 -7.80
N GLU A 59 18.01 11.84 -7.74
CA GLU A 59 17.18 13.04 -7.55
C GLU A 59 16.97 13.80 -8.87
N GLN A 60 17.48 13.28 -10.00
CA GLN A 60 17.49 14.01 -11.28
C GLN A 60 16.09 14.41 -11.77
N ALA A 61 15.07 13.65 -11.38
CA ALA A 61 13.69 13.90 -11.77
C ALA A 61 12.87 14.66 -10.71
N ASP A 62 13.48 14.98 -9.56
CA ASP A 62 12.83 15.66 -8.45
C ASP A 62 12.61 17.14 -8.79
N SER A 63 11.50 17.70 -8.30
CA SER A 63 11.10 19.10 -8.42
C SER A 63 10.34 19.54 -7.16
N GLU A 64 9.98 20.82 -7.06
CA GLU A 64 9.24 21.36 -5.91
C GLU A 64 7.90 20.63 -5.66
N ASP A 65 7.29 20.09 -6.71
CA ASP A 65 5.98 19.45 -6.72
C ASP A 65 6.02 17.93 -7.00
N PHE A 66 7.21 17.34 -7.17
CA PHE A 66 7.38 15.93 -7.50
C PHE A 66 8.67 15.33 -6.92
N TYR A 67 8.58 14.19 -6.23
CA TYR A 67 9.74 13.46 -5.73
C TYR A 67 9.71 12.00 -6.17
N THR A 68 10.82 11.50 -6.68
CA THR A 68 11.01 10.05 -6.72
C THR A 68 11.14 9.49 -5.29
N LEU A 69 11.02 8.18 -5.07
CA LEU A 69 11.44 7.50 -3.83
C LEU A 69 12.63 6.61 -4.15
N TYR A 70 13.55 6.40 -3.19
CA TYR A 70 14.70 5.52 -3.40
C TYR A 70 14.29 4.08 -3.15
N GLY A 71 14.67 3.18 -4.04
CA GLY A 71 14.21 1.80 -3.96
C GLY A 71 14.31 1.01 -5.26
N ALA A 72 13.71 -0.17 -5.23
CA ALA A 72 13.60 -1.09 -6.37
C ALA A 72 12.52 -2.13 -6.06
N GLU A 73 12.11 -2.88 -7.09
CA GLU A 73 11.45 -4.16 -6.87
C GLU A 73 12.49 -5.29 -6.77
N SER A 74 12.30 -6.20 -5.83
CA SER A 74 13.13 -7.39 -5.63
C SER A 74 12.29 -8.66 -5.71
N ALA A 75 12.78 -9.61 -6.51
CA ALA A 75 12.23 -10.95 -6.64
C ALA A 75 13.17 -12.04 -6.08
N PHE A 76 12.69 -13.28 -6.10
CA PHE A 76 13.43 -14.47 -5.67
C PHE A 76 13.73 -15.39 -6.85
N ASN A 77 14.90 -16.02 -6.82
CA ASN A 77 15.24 -17.12 -7.71
C ASN A 77 14.49 -18.39 -7.31
N ARG A 78 13.92 -19.10 -8.29
CA ARG A 78 13.26 -20.39 -8.04
C ARG A 78 14.22 -21.40 -7.44
N HIS A 79 13.73 -22.21 -6.50
CA HIS A 79 14.53 -23.27 -5.90
C HIS A 79 14.84 -24.39 -6.91
N PRO A 80 16.11 -24.68 -7.21
CA PRO A 80 16.48 -25.60 -8.29
C PRO A 80 16.05 -27.06 -8.04
N LYS A 81 15.83 -27.46 -6.77
CA LYS A 81 15.41 -28.84 -6.42
C LYS A 81 13.92 -28.97 -6.06
N ARG A 82 13.14 -27.88 -6.09
CA ARG A 82 11.68 -27.91 -5.84
C ARG A 82 10.90 -27.57 -7.11
N GLN A 83 11.40 -28.03 -8.25
CA GLN A 83 10.76 -27.84 -9.57
C GLN A 83 9.41 -28.58 -9.68
N TYR A 84 9.12 -29.52 -8.78
CA TYR A 84 7.96 -30.42 -8.84
C TYR A 84 7.05 -30.37 -7.59
N GLU A 85 7.06 -29.28 -6.81
CA GLU A 85 5.89 -29.04 -5.94
C GLU A 85 4.65 -28.95 -6.87
N LEU A 86 3.56 -29.64 -6.53
CA LEU A 86 2.37 -29.94 -7.36
C LEU A 86 1.56 -28.72 -7.87
N ALA A 87 2.17 -27.55 -8.02
CA ALA A 87 1.70 -26.44 -8.81
C ALA A 87 2.83 -26.03 -9.77
N GLU A 88 2.70 -26.36 -11.05
CA GLU A 88 3.66 -26.03 -12.13
C GLU A 88 3.86 -24.51 -12.37
N GLU A 89 3.29 -23.67 -11.52
CA GLU A 89 3.28 -22.22 -11.64
C GLU A 89 3.91 -21.65 -10.36
N ALA A 90 5.24 -21.49 -10.42
CA ALA A 90 6.06 -21.11 -9.27
C ALA A 90 5.57 -19.81 -8.62
N LYS A 91 5.34 -19.86 -7.31
CA LYS A 91 5.23 -18.65 -6.48
C LYS A 91 6.52 -17.87 -6.63
N SER A 92 6.42 -16.62 -7.07
CA SER A 92 7.51 -15.65 -7.02
C SER A 92 7.03 -14.53 -6.13
N LEU A 93 7.56 -14.46 -4.91
CA LEU A 93 7.33 -13.32 -4.04
C LEU A 93 8.06 -12.12 -4.63
N HIS A 94 7.38 -11.00 -4.80
CA HIS A 94 8.03 -9.74 -5.13
C HIS A 94 7.84 -8.72 -4.01
N LEU A 95 8.85 -7.89 -3.82
CA LEU A 95 8.96 -6.93 -2.73
C LEU A 95 9.43 -5.59 -3.28
N ASN A 96 8.67 -4.53 -3.05
CA ASN A 96 9.19 -3.17 -3.21
C ASN A 96 9.92 -2.76 -1.93
N ILE A 97 11.18 -2.38 -2.08
CA ILE A 97 11.98 -1.79 -1.00
C ILE A 97 12.01 -0.29 -1.19
N ILE A 98 11.84 0.46 -0.10
CA ILE A 98 11.84 1.92 -0.10
C ILE A 98 12.78 2.39 0.99
N GLN A 99 13.77 3.21 0.66
CA GLN A 99 14.74 3.71 1.63
C GLN A 99 14.07 4.63 2.66
N ASP A 100 14.36 4.38 3.93
CA ASP A 100 13.98 5.24 5.05
C ASP A 100 15.19 6.07 5.50
N GLU A 101 15.26 7.30 4.97
CA GLU A 101 16.33 8.26 5.28
C GLU A 101 16.32 8.72 6.75
N SER A 102 15.28 8.39 7.53
CA SER A 102 15.24 8.70 8.96
C SER A 102 15.98 7.69 9.83
N VAL A 103 16.38 6.54 9.29
CA VAL A 103 17.03 5.44 10.02
C VAL A 103 18.44 5.21 9.48
N ALA A 104 19.42 5.16 10.38
CA ALA A 104 20.78 4.78 10.00
C ALA A 104 20.83 3.28 9.65
N ALA A 105 21.34 2.96 8.47
CA ALA A 105 21.51 1.57 8.05
C ALA A 105 22.57 0.86 8.91
N GLU A 106 22.25 -0.35 9.39
CA GLU A 106 23.17 -1.22 10.13
C GLU A 106 24.21 -1.87 9.20
N ILE A 107 23.85 -2.04 7.92
CA ILE A 107 24.72 -2.56 6.86
C ILE A 107 24.59 -1.65 5.63
N PRO A 108 25.60 -1.61 4.72
CA PRO A 108 25.58 -0.71 3.57
C PRO A 108 24.30 -0.82 2.73
N CYS A 109 23.73 0.34 2.41
CA CYS A 109 22.62 0.48 1.47
C CYS A 109 23.11 0.25 0.03
N PHE A 110 22.16 0.11 -0.90
CA PHE A 110 22.46 0.04 -2.33
C PHE A 110 22.78 1.43 -2.89
N GLU A 111 23.68 1.48 -3.87
CA GLU A 111 23.97 2.67 -4.66
C GLU A 111 23.05 2.73 -5.89
N HIS A 112 22.93 3.91 -6.52
CA HIS A 112 22.18 4.04 -7.77
C HIS A 112 22.70 3.08 -8.85
N ASP A 113 21.79 2.44 -9.59
CA ASP A 113 22.06 1.44 -10.62
C ASP A 113 22.72 0.15 -10.13
N GLN A 114 22.84 -0.02 -8.81
CA GLN A 114 23.28 -1.29 -8.26
C GLN A 114 22.22 -2.37 -8.48
N ILE A 115 22.68 -3.53 -8.96
CA ILE A 115 21.84 -4.71 -9.13
C ILE A 115 21.65 -5.42 -7.78
N LEU A 116 20.39 -5.60 -7.39
CA LEU A 116 19.99 -6.37 -6.22
C LEU A 116 20.19 -7.86 -6.50
N PRO A 117 20.75 -8.62 -5.54
CA PRO A 117 20.83 -10.06 -5.67
C PRO A 117 19.43 -10.67 -5.54
N ARG A 118 19.09 -11.65 -6.39
CA ARG A 118 17.90 -12.50 -6.21
C ARG A 118 18.24 -13.70 -5.29
N PRO A 119 17.83 -13.71 -4.02
CA PRO A 119 18.02 -14.88 -3.16
C PRO A 119 17.19 -16.07 -3.67
N VAL A 120 17.61 -17.29 -3.32
CA VAL A 120 16.84 -18.50 -3.67
C VAL A 120 15.64 -18.63 -2.75
N ASP A 121 14.47 -18.94 -3.32
CA ASP A 121 13.21 -19.12 -2.61
C ASP A 121 13.18 -20.45 -1.83
N PHE A 122 13.29 -20.39 -0.50
CA PHE A 122 13.05 -21.51 0.42
C PHE A 122 11.71 -21.38 1.17
N GLY A 123 10.81 -20.50 0.71
CA GLY A 123 9.58 -20.10 1.37
C GLY A 123 9.81 -19.07 2.46
N LEU A 124 8.98 -19.13 3.51
CA LEU A 124 8.91 -18.16 4.60
C LEU A 124 10.29 -17.80 5.19
N ASP A 125 11.17 -18.79 5.39
CA ASP A 125 12.49 -18.56 5.97
C ASP A 125 13.34 -17.62 5.11
N SER A 126 13.40 -17.86 3.80
CA SER A 126 14.14 -16.99 2.88
C SER A 126 13.47 -15.63 2.70
N TRP A 127 12.14 -15.58 2.68
CA TRP A 127 11.39 -14.34 2.52
C TRP A 127 11.62 -13.42 3.71
N ASN A 128 11.44 -13.94 4.93
CA ASN A 128 11.66 -13.18 6.16
C ASN A 128 13.14 -12.78 6.34
N ALA A 129 14.09 -13.65 5.99
CA ALA A 129 15.51 -13.31 6.04
C ALA A 129 15.86 -12.17 5.06
N CYS A 130 15.25 -12.17 3.87
CA CYS A 130 15.42 -11.10 2.88
C CYS A 130 14.83 -9.77 3.38
N ILE A 131 13.59 -9.80 3.89
CA ILE A 131 12.93 -8.61 4.45
C ILE A 131 13.74 -8.01 5.60
N GLU A 132 14.20 -8.83 6.55
CA GLU A 132 15.04 -8.36 7.65
C GLU A 132 16.38 -7.81 7.17
N ARG A 133 16.96 -8.36 6.10
CA ARG A 133 18.17 -7.79 5.50
C ARG A 133 17.91 -6.40 4.93
N TYR A 134 16.82 -6.19 4.19
CA TYR A 134 16.47 -4.88 3.66
C TYR A 134 16.21 -3.85 4.75
N LYS A 135 15.55 -4.25 5.85
CA LYS A 135 15.39 -3.41 7.03
C LYS A 135 16.72 -2.99 7.65
N LYS A 136 17.68 -3.91 7.78
CA LYS A 136 19.05 -3.58 8.24
C LYS A 136 19.80 -2.64 7.29
N MET A 137 19.45 -2.63 6.00
CA MET A 137 19.94 -1.66 5.02
C MET A 137 19.22 -0.31 5.10
N GLY A 138 18.26 -0.13 6.02
CA GLY A 138 17.49 1.10 6.17
C GLY A 138 16.31 1.20 5.20
N HIS A 139 15.65 0.10 4.84
CA HIS A 139 14.45 0.12 4.00
C HIS A 139 13.19 -0.27 4.76
N ILE A 140 12.07 0.34 4.41
CA ILE A 140 10.74 -0.26 4.61
C ILE A 140 10.42 -1.15 3.41
N VAL A 141 9.66 -2.22 3.67
CA VAL A 141 9.38 -3.25 2.65
C VAL A 141 7.87 -3.39 2.46
N MET A 142 7.43 -3.30 1.20
CA MET A 142 6.07 -3.58 0.76
C MET A 142 6.06 -4.92 0.02
N LEU A 143 5.04 -5.74 0.28
CA LEU A 143 4.81 -6.97 -0.48
C LEU A 143 3.93 -6.68 -1.70
N ASN A 144 4.36 -7.13 -2.88
CA ASN A 144 3.67 -6.84 -4.13
C ASN A 144 2.67 -7.97 -4.48
N HIS A 145 1.55 -7.58 -5.08
CA HIS A 145 0.53 -8.40 -5.74
C HIS A 145 0.39 -9.86 -5.22
N PRO A 146 -0.04 -10.09 -3.97
CA PRO A 146 -0.11 -11.42 -3.38
C PRO A 146 -0.92 -12.43 -4.21
N ASN A 147 -2.02 -12.01 -4.85
CA ASN A 147 -2.81 -12.88 -5.72
C ASN A 147 -2.03 -13.42 -6.91
N TRP A 148 -1.32 -12.51 -7.61
CA TRP A 148 -0.51 -12.84 -8.78
C TRP A 148 0.65 -13.77 -8.39
N SER A 149 1.26 -13.53 -7.23
CA SER A 149 2.27 -14.41 -6.61
C SER A 149 1.69 -15.71 -6.04
N ARG A 150 0.37 -15.91 -6.09
CA ARG A 150 -0.36 -17.10 -5.63
C ARG A 150 -0.11 -17.42 -4.15
N LEU A 151 -0.01 -16.37 -3.34
CA LEU A 151 0.18 -16.52 -1.91
C LEU A 151 -1.14 -16.93 -1.25
N ALA A 152 -1.08 -18.02 -0.49
CA ALA A 152 -2.16 -18.37 0.42
C ALA A 152 -2.21 -17.36 1.59
N PRO A 153 -3.40 -16.99 2.10
CA PRO A 153 -3.51 -16.08 3.24
C PRO A 153 -2.74 -16.54 4.48
N GLU A 154 -2.58 -17.85 4.69
CA GLU A 154 -1.80 -18.44 5.78
C GLU A 154 -0.31 -18.09 5.67
N LEU A 155 0.23 -18.02 4.45
CA LEU A 155 1.62 -17.61 4.22
C LEU A 155 1.79 -16.12 4.56
N MET A 156 0.79 -15.29 4.23
CA MET A 156 0.80 -13.87 4.60
C MET A 156 0.88 -13.68 6.11
N LEU A 157 0.27 -14.53 6.93
CA LEU A 157 0.43 -14.48 8.39
C LEU A 157 1.88 -14.71 8.85
N GLY A 158 2.59 -15.63 8.20
CA GLY A 158 3.98 -15.99 8.52
C GLY A 158 5.06 -15.06 7.95
N ILE A 159 4.71 -14.12 7.07
CA ILE A 159 5.64 -13.09 6.57
C ILE A 159 5.76 -11.96 7.61
N HIS A 160 6.96 -11.55 7.98
CA HIS A 160 7.19 -10.51 8.98
C HIS A 160 8.01 -9.35 8.42
N GLY A 161 7.82 -8.14 8.98
CA GLY A 161 8.65 -6.98 8.67
C GLY A 161 8.16 -6.09 7.52
N CYS A 162 7.19 -6.52 6.71
CA CYS A 162 6.55 -5.64 5.73
C CYS A 162 5.63 -4.62 6.41
N PHE A 163 5.68 -3.35 5.98
CA PHE A 163 4.78 -2.31 6.50
C PHE A 163 3.40 -2.37 5.82
N ALA A 164 3.38 -2.73 4.53
CA ALA A 164 2.19 -2.83 3.72
C ALA A 164 2.27 -3.99 2.72
N PHE A 165 1.14 -4.27 2.07
CA PHE A 165 1.11 -5.03 0.82
C PHE A 165 0.14 -4.41 -0.17
N GLU A 166 0.26 -4.75 -1.44
CA GLU A 166 -0.65 -4.28 -2.49
C GLU A 166 -2.03 -4.94 -2.39
N VAL A 167 -3.05 -4.16 -2.03
CA VAL A 167 -4.46 -4.59 -2.12
C VAL A 167 -4.99 -4.46 -3.55
N PHE A 168 -4.38 -3.59 -4.35
CA PHE A 168 -4.66 -3.38 -5.75
C PHE A 168 -3.34 -3.26 -6.50
N ASN A 169 -3.20 -4.04 -7.57
CA ASN A 169 -2.10 -3.97 -8.51
C ASN A 169 -2.72 -3.92 -9.92
N GLY A 170 -2.50 -2.81 -10.63
CA GLY A 170 -3.17 -2.54 -11.90
C GLY A 170 -2.81 -3.55 -13.00
N GLY A 171 -1.52 -3.83 -13.19
CA GLY A 171 -1.02 -4.76 -14.20
C GLY A 171 -1.54 -6.17 -13.97
N SER A 172 -1.50 -6.65 -12.72
CA SER A 172 -2.04 -7.95 -12.33
C SER A 172 -3.53 -8.07 -12.64
N ILE A 173 -4.33 -7.05 -12.33
CA ILE A 173 -5.79 -7.11 -12.50
C ILE A 173 -6.20 -6.95 -13.97
N TRP A 174 -5.61 -5.99 -14.69
CA TRP A 174 -6.06 -5.63 -16.04
C TRP A 174 -5.39 -6.45 -17.14
N GLU A 175 -4.11 -6.81 -16.98
CA GLU A 175 -3.36 -7.53 -18.01
C GLU A 175 -3.42 -9.05 -17.81
N VAL A 176 -3.51 -9.51 -16.56
CA VAL A 176 -3.43 -10.95 -16.20
C VAL A 176 -4.76 -11.50 -15.67
N GLY A 177 -5.70 -10.65 -15.26
CA GLY A 177 -7.02 -11.05 -14.77
C GLY A 177 -7.05 -11.49 -13.29
N CYS A 178 -6.12 -11.01 -12.47
CA CYS A 178 -6.15 -11.20 -11.02
C CYS A 178 -7.27 -10.39 -10.35
N TYR A 179 -7.52 -10.67 -9.07
CA TYR A 179 -8.50 -9.96 -8.24
C TYR A 179 -7.81 -8.98 -7.28
N THR A 180 -8.59 -8.06 -6.68
CA THR A 180 -8.09 -7.28 -5.54
C THR A 180 -7.88 -8.17 -4.31
N ASP A 181 -6.84 -7.88 -3.54
CA ASP A 181 -6.43 -8.68 -2.38
C ASP A 181 -7.13 -8.27 -1.07
N ASP A 182 -8.32 -7.66 -1.18
CA ASP A 182 -9.19 -7.29 -0.05
C ASP A 182 -9.39 -8.45 0.94
N ALA A 183 -9.67 -9.64 0.40
CA ALA A 183 -9.97 -10.82 1.20
C ALA A 183 -8.75 -11.37 1.94
N ILE A 184 -7.56 -11.28 1.33
CA ILE A 184 -6.29 -11.63 1.97
C ILE A 184 -6.00 -10.63 3.09
N TRP A 185 -6.28 -9.34 2.87
CA TRP A 185 -6.13 -8.33 3.91
C TRP A 185 -7.02 -8.62 5.12
N ASP A 186 -8.31 -8.85 4.88
CA ASP A 186 -9.27 -9.14 5.95
C ASP A 186 -8.92 -10.41 6.71
N TYR A 187 -8.41 -11.41 6.00
CA TYR A 187 -7.90 -12.62 6.62
C TYR A 187 -6.72 -12.32 7.55
N CYS A 188 -5.78 -11.47 7.14
CA CYS A 188 -4.65 -11.08 7.97
C CYS A 188 -5.10 -10.31 9.22
N LEU A 189 -5.92 -9.26 9.03
CA LEU A 189 -6.36 -8.37 10.09
C LEU A 189 -7.17 -9.10 11.16
N LYS A 190 -8.11 -9.99 10.77
CA LYS A 190 -8.94 -10.75 11.73
C LYS A 190 -8.14 -11.77 12.55
N HIS A 191 -6.94 -12.15 12.09
CA HIS A 191 -6.03 -13.02 12.83
C HIS A 191 -4.93 -12.23 13.56
N GLY A 192 -5.12 -10.92 13.75
CA GLY A 192 -4.24 -10.07 14.55
C GLY A 192 -2.99 -9.57 13.82
N LYS A 193 -2.83 -9.84 12.51
CA LYS A 193 -1.73 -9.29 11.75
C LYS A 193 -1.98 -7.80 11.48
N ARG A 194 -1.15 -6.94 12.05
CA ARG A 194 -1.14 -5.50 11.80
C ARG A 194 -0.29 -5.21 10.56
N ILE A 195 -0.93 -4.96 9.43
CA ILE A 195 -0.28 -4.61 8.16
C ILE A 195 -1.18 -3.64 7.38
N TYR A 196 -0.58 -2.64 6.74
CA TYR A 196 -1.28 -1.68 5.91
C TYR A 196 -1.57 -2.22 4.51
N ALA A 197 -2.48 -1.57 3.80
CA ALA A 197 -2.68 -1.77 2.37
C ALA A 197 -2.11 -0.60 1.58
N ALA A 198 -1.54 -0.91 0.43
CA ALA A 198 -1.11 0.03 -0.59
C ALA A 198 -1.70 -0.36 -1.95
N ALA A 199 -1.56 0.51 -2.94
CA ALA A 199 -1.87 0.20 -4.33
C ALA A 199 -0.69 0.54 -5.24
N GLY A 200 -0.52 -0.23 -6.30
CA GLY A 200 0.49 -0.02 -7.32
C GLY A 200 -0.11 -0.19 -8.71
N ASP A 201 0.50 0.47 -9.68
CA ASP A 201 0.11 0.25 -11.07
C ASP A 201 0.80 -1.00 -11.60
N ASP A 202 2.10 -1.17 -11.33
CA ASP A 202 2.92 -2.26 -11.89
C ASP A 202 2.89 -2.23 -13.41
N THR A 203 3.01 -1.00 -13.93
CA THR A 203 2.85 -0.73 -15.34
C THR A 203 4.19 -0.86 -16.07
N HIS A 204 4.13 -1.52 -17.22
CA HIS A 204 5.26 -1.75 -18.12
C HIS A 204 5.07 -1.03 -19.47
N LYS A 205 3.92 -0.40 -19.67
CA LYS A 205 3.51 0.29 -20.90
C LYS A 205 2.95 1.67 -20.56
N TYR A 206 3.17 2.61 -21.46
CA TYR A 206 2.89 4.03 -21.25
C TYR A 206 2.17 4.61 -22.48
N ALA A 207 1.68 5.85 -22.35
CA ALA A 207 0.91 6.54 -23.38
C ALA A 207 -0.25 5.69 -23.92
N ASP A 208 -0.38 5.55 -25.24
CA ASP A 208 -1.51 4.88 -25.90
C ASP A 208 -1.62 3.38 -25.56
N GLU A 209 -0.54 2.76 -25.12
CA GLU A 209 -0.51 1.34 -24.72
C GLU A 209 -0.57 1.16 -23.18
N GLY A 210 -0.52 2.24 -22.42
CA GLY A 210 -0.38 2.26 -20.98
C GLY A 210 -1.71 2.33 -20.24
N GLU A 211 -2.65 1.42 -20.52
CA GLU A 211 -3.96 1.41 -19.86
C GLU A 211 -3.84 1.44 -18.34
N CYS A 212 -2.86 0.71 -17.79
CA CYS A 212 -2.60 0.59 -16.36
C CYS A 212 -1.95 1.84 -15.71
N CYS A 213 -1.21 2.64 -16.48
CA CYS A 213 -0.49 3.78 -15.93
C CYS A 213 -1.47 4.80 -15.32
N GLY A 214 -1.32 5.09 -14.05
CA GLY A 214 -2.17 5.98 -13.28
C GLY A 214 -3.50 5.36 -12.82
N SER A 215 -3.65 4.03 -12.90
CA SER A 215 -4.83 3.30 -12.44
C SER A 215 -5.07 3.37 -10.94
N SER A 216 -4.01 3.60 -10.16
CA SER A 216 -4.05 3.64 -8.70
C SER A 216 -3.05 4.61 -8.08
N PHE A 217 -3.34 5.04 -6.85
CA PHE A 217 -2.46 5.89 -6.08
C PHE A 217 -2.58 5.61 -4.58
N ASN A 218 -1.54 5.97 -3.84
CA ASN A 218 -1.52 6.09 -2.40
C ASN A 218 -1.55 7.58 -2.08
N MET A 219 -2.61 8.02 -1.39
CA MET A 219 -2.74 9.40 -0.95
C MET A 219 -2.14 9.52 0.45
N VAL A 220 -1.02 10.23 0.59
CA VAL A 220 -0.24 10.33 1.84
C VAL A 220 -0.42 11.71 2.46
N SER A 221 -0.85 11.76 3.73
CA SER A 221 -1.07 13.00 4.49
C SER A 221 0.19 13.39 5.27
N THR A 222 0.87 14.44 4.82
CA THR A 222 2.09 14.96 5.47
C THR A 222 2.18 16.48 5.32
N PRO A 223 2.80 17.20 6.27
CA PRO A 223 2.83 18.67 6.24
C PRO A 223 3.69 19.25 5.12
N VAL A 224 4.66 18.49 4.60
CA VAL A 224 5.63 18.95 3.60
C VAL A 224 5.85 17.84 2.58
N LEU A 225 5.80 18.19 1.30
CA LEU A 225 6.17 17.29 0.22
C LEU A 225 7.70 17.16 0.14
N ASN A 226 8.23 16.03 0.61
CA ASN A 226 9.59 15.57 0.35
C ASN A 226 9.68 14.06 0.63
N ARG A 227 10.74 13.42 0.13
CA ARG A 227 10.99 11.97 0.23
C ARG A 227 10.85 11.45 1.68
N ARG A 228 11.53 12.07 2.64
CA ARG A 228 11.46 11.70 4.07
C ARG A 228 10.04 11.78 4.64
N SER A 229 9.35 12.91 4.45
CA SER A 229 7.98 13.10 4.95
C SER A 229 7.04 12.05 4.38
N ILE A 230 7.14 11.75 3.08
CA ILE A 230 6.33 10.72 2.42
C ILE A 230 6.57 9.35 3.09
N VAL A 231 7.83 8.95 3.25
CA VAL A 231 8.20 7.67 3.88
C VAL A 231 7.73 7.59 5.33
N ASP A 232 7.84 8.68 6.09
CA ASP A 232 7.31 8.77 7.46
C ASP A 232 5.77 8.61 7.49
N GLY A 233 5.06 9.21 6.54
CA GLY A 233 3.60 9.04 6.39
C GLY A 233 3.20 7.60 6.03
N LEU A 234 3.96 6.92 5.17
CA LEU A 234 3.75 5.50 4.85
C LEU A 234 3.97 4.61 6.08
N LYS A 235 5.04 4.86 6.85
CA LYS A 235 5.36 4.12 8.09
C LYS A 235 4.30 4.28 9.16
N SER A 236 3.75 5.48 9.32
CA SER A 236 2.75 5.76 10.36
C SER A 236 1.33 5.37 9.97
N GLY A 237 1.11 4.92 8.72
CA GLY A 237 -0.22 4.63 8.20
C GLY A 237 -1.04 5.88 7.88
N ASN A 238 -0.41 7.05 7.76
CA ASN A 238 -1.07 8.32 7.37
C ASN A 238 -1.28 8.38 5.85
N PHE A 239 -1.86 7.32 5.28
CA PHE A 239 -2.13 7.24 3.87
C PHE A 239 -3.27 6.27 3.57
N TYR A 240 -3.84 6.35 2.38
CA TYR A 240 -4.81 5.36 1.90
C TYR A 240 -4.60 5.06 0.41
N PRO A 241 -4.69 3.80 -0.03
CA PRO A 241 -4.74 3.46 -1.45
C PRO A 241 -6.10 3.81 -2.05
N SER A 242 -6.10 4.16 -3.34
CA SER A 242 -7.29 4.47 -4.11
C SER A 242 -7.10 4.28 -5.61
N THR A 243 -8.19 3.95 -6.29
CA THR A 243 -8.31 3.92 -7.76
C THR A 243 -9.25 5.01 -8.28
N GLY A 244 -9.45 6.08 -7.50
CA GLY A 244 -10.27 7.22 -7.90
C GLY A 244 -10.80 8.05 -6.71
N PRO A 245 -11.56 7.46 -5.77
CA PRO A 245 -12.15 8.21 -4.67
C PRO A 245 -11.12 8.93 -3.79
N ILE A 246 -11.50 10.11 -3.29
CA ILE A 246 -10.68 10.96 -2.40
C ILE A 246 -11.35 11.05 -1.04
N ILE A 247 -10.57 10.92 0.04
CA ILE A 247 -11.04 11.07 1.42
C ILE A 247 -10.51 12.40 1.94
N TYR A 248 -11.43 13.33 2.17
CA TYR A 248 -11.09 14.68 2.62
C TYR A 248 -10.94 14.77 4.14
N GLU A 249 -11.66 13.92 4.88
CA GLU A 249 -11.65 13.90 6.33
C GLU A 249 -12.05 12.52 6.85
N MET A 250 -11.37 12.07 7.90
CA MET A 250 -11.74 10.89 8.67
C MET A 250 -11.35 11.12 10.13
N ARG A 251 -12.32 11.10 11.03
CA ARG A 251 -12.09 11.33 12.46
C ARG A 251 -13.04 10.52 13.32
N ILE A 252 -12.63 10.29 14.55
CA ILE A 252 -13.44 9.69 15.60
C ILE A 252 -13.65 10.75 16.67
N GLU A 253 -14.90 11.01 16.99
CA GLU A 253 -15.29 11.93 18.06
C GLU A 253 -16.48 11.35 18.82
N ASN A 254 -16.42 11.31 20.15
CA ASN A 254 -17.50 10.79 20.99
C ASN A 254 -17.93 9.35 20.61
N SER A 255 -16.95 8.50 20.29
CA SER A 255 -17.12 7.12 19.78
C SER A 255 -17.93 7.01 18.48
N THR A 256 -17.94 8.06 17.67
CA THR A 256 -18.58 8.09 16.34
C THR A 256 -17.52 8.39 15.30
N LEU A 257 -17.46 7.57 14.26
CA LEU A 257 -16.69 7.84 13.06
C LEU A 257 -17.42 8.88 12.23
N TYR A 258 -16.71 9.92 11.78
CA TYR A 258 -17.18 10.90 10.81
C TYR A 258 -16.23 10.91 9.61
N MET A 259 -16.80 10.91 8.41
CA MET A 259 -16.03 10.93 7.16
C MET A 259 -16.65 11.87 6.15
N ARG A 260 -15.78 12.53 5.38
CA ARG A 260 -16.12 13.30 4.18
C ARG A 260 -15.23 12.88 3.02
N PHE A 261 -15.82 12.64 1.86
CA PHE A 261 -15.14 12.05 0.71
C PHE A 261 -15.81 12.46 -0.61
N SER A 262 -15.11 12.25 -1.73
CA SER A 262 -15.64 12.48 -3.08
C SER A 262 -16.92 11.68 -3.33
N PRO A 263 -17.84 12.12 -4.21
CA PRO A 263 -19.12 11.46 -4.45
C PRO A 263 -19.03 9.93 -4.60
N ALA A 264 -19.61 9.20 -3.65
CA ALA A 264 -19.53 7.75 -3.60
C ALA A 264 -20.87 7.08 -3.87
N ARG A 265 -20.82 5.92 -4.52
CA ARG A 265 -21.96 5.02 -4.72
C ARG A 265 -22.24 4.19 -3.49
N SER A 266 -21.21 3.83 -2.73
CA SER A 266 -21.34 3.09 -1.48
C SER A 266 -20.19 3.33 -0.53
N ILE A 267 -20.48 3.15 0.76
CA ILE A 267 -19.50 3.05 1.84
C ILE A 267 -19.72 1.75 2.60
N ARG A 268 -18.64 1.03 2.92
CA ARG A 268 -18.67 -0.24 3.65
C ARG A 268 -17.66 -0.19 4.78
N ILE A 269 -18.12 -0.51 5.99
CA ILE A 269 -17.30 -0.73 7.18
C ILE A 269 -17.06 -2.23 7.27
N ILE A 270 -15.80 -2.61 7.26
CA ILE A 270 -15.34 -4.00 7.34
C ILE A 270 -14.59 -4.16 8.64
N GLY A 271 -14.92 -5.19 9.42
CA GLY A 271 -14.29 -5.46 10.71
C GLY A 271 -14.66 -6.84 11.23
N ALA A 272 -13.95 -7.29 12.25
CA ALA A 272 -14.18 -8.57 12.94
C ALA A 272 -14.06 -8.36 14.46
N PRO A 273 -14.70 -9.17 15.32
CA PRO A 273 -15.73 -10.17 14.99
C PRO A 273 -17.06 -9.50 14.62
N GLY A 274 -17.70 -9.96 13.54
CA GLY A 274 -19.00 -9.44 13.11
C GLY A 274 -19.16 -9.42 11.59
N HIS A 275 -20.31 -8.93 11.13
CA HIS A 275 -20.54 -8.63 9.72
C HIS A 275 -20.32 -7.15 9.47
N GLY A 276 -19.77 -6.81 8.30
CA GLY A 276 -19.62 -5.43 7.89
C GLY A 276 -20.96 -4.70 7.81
N VAL A 277 -20.95 -3.40 8.11
CA VAL A 277 -22.09 -2.50 7.92
C VAL A 277 -21.84 -1.68 6.67
N GLY A 278 -22.85 -1.45 5.83
CA GLY A 278 -22.66 -0.66 4.62
C GLY A 278 -23.89 0.13 4.22
N LYS A 279 -23.65 1.18 3.44
CA LYS A 279 -24.70 1.99 2.82
C LYS A 279 -24.47 2.01 1.32
N LEU A 280 -25.44 1.47 0.59
CA LEU A 280 -25.51 1.49 -0.87
C LEU A 280 -26.57 2.51 -1.28
N MET A 281 -26.19 3.49 -2.10
CA MET A 281 -27.15 4.48 -2.62
C MET A 281 -28.06 3.87 -3.72
N PRO A 282 -29.08 4.58 -4.21
CA PRO A 282 -29.69 4.25 -5.51
C PRO A 282 -28.72 4.53 -6.67
N LYS A 283 -28.95 3.95 -7.88
CA LYS A 283 -28.03 4.05 -9.04
C LYS A 283 -27.60 5.48 -9.40
N ASN A 284 -28.49 6.46 -9.28
CA ASN A 284 -28.25 7.85 -9.69
C ASN A 284 -28.10 8.80 -8.50
N LYS A 285 -27.70 8.29 -7.33
CA LYS A 285 -27.46 9.10 -6.14
C LYS A 285 -26.08 8.77 -5.57
N THR A 286 -25.46 9.79 -5.00
CA THR A 286 -24.18 9.70 -4.31
C THR A 286 -24.35 10.03 -2.84
N ILE A 287 -23.33 9.67 -2.07
CA ILE A 287 -23.12 10.11 -0.69
C ILE A 287 -21.70 10.68 -0.61
N GLU A 288 -21.53 11.75 0.16
CA GLU A 288 -20.24 12.46 0.31
C GLU A 288 -19.83 12.58 1.78
N GLU A 289 -20.76 12.27 2.69
CA GLU A 289 -20.56 12.30 4.13
C GLU A 289 -21.20 11.07 4.77
N TYR A 290 -20.53 10.51 5.77
CA TYR A 290 -21.06 9.38 6.52
C TYR A 290 -20.64 9.45 7.97
N SER A 291 -21.56 9.08 8.86
CA SER A 291 -21.27 8.89 10.27
C SER A 291 -21.74 7.52 10.74
N TRP A 292 -20.98 6.93 11.66
CA TRP A 292 -21.27 5.61 12.20
C TRP A 292 -20.84 5.52 13.67
N LYS A 293 -21.77 5.07 14.52
CA LYS A 293 -21.45 4.78 15.92
C LYS A 293 -20.60 3.51 15.96
N ILE A 294 -19.37 3.63 16.44
CA ILE A 294 -18.41 2.54 16.42
C ILE A 294 -18.90 1.40 17.32
N ASP A 295 -18.90 0.19 16.77
CA ASP A 295 -19.14 -1.02 17.54
C ASP A 295 -17.87 -1.38 18.33
N ASN A 296 -17.93 -1.22 19.65
CA ASN A 296 -16.80 -1.48 20.55
C ASN A 296 -16.50 -2.98 20.75
N LYS A 297 -17.26 -3.87 20.12
CA LYS A 297 -17.00 -5.32 20.12
C LYS A 297 -16.06 -5.76 19.00
N LEU A 298 -15.79 -4.88 18.03
CA LEU A 298 -14.83 -5.16 16.96
C LEU A 298 -13.39 -5.17 17.53
N GLN A 299 -12.53 -5.99 16.93
CA GLN A 299 -11.08 -5.96 17.09
C GLN A 299 -10.47 -4.82 16.25
N TYR A 300 -10.95 -4.68 15.02
CA TYR A 300 -10.56 -3.61 14.10
C TYR A 300 -11.74 -3.25 13.20
N PHE A 301 -11.66 -2.06 12.58
CA PHE A 301 -12.47 -1.74 11.42
C PHE A 301 -11.64 -1.00 10.36
N ARG A 302 -12.03 -1.14 9.10
CA ARG A 302 -11.56 -0.35 7.95
C ARG A 302 -12.74 0.02 7.07
N ILE A 303 -12.58 1.03 6.23
CA ILE A 303 -13.63 1.54 5.37
C ILE A 303 -13.23 1.35 3.92
N VAL A 304 -14.19 0.91 3.11
CA VAL A 304 -14.08 0.94 1.64
C VAL A 304 -15.15 1.87 1.10
N ILE A 305 -14.70 2.87 0.36
CA ILE A 305 -15.54 3.80 -0.39
C ILE A 305 -15.49 3.37 -1.85
N ALA A 306 -16.64 3.26 -2.51
CA ALA A 306 -16.69 2.97 -3.94
C ALA A 306 -17.42 4.08 -4.69
N ALA A 307 -16.78 4.61 -5.74
CA ALA A 307 -17.34 5.60 -6.66
C ALA A 307 -18.36 4.95 -7.63
N PRO A 308 -19.18 5.76 -8.33
CA PRO A 308 -20.15 5.27 -9.32
C PRO A 308 -19.56 4.49 -10.49
N ASP A 309 -18.31 4.76 -10.86
CA ASP A 309 -17.55 4.08 -11.92
C ASP A 309 -16.93 2.74 -11.46
N GLY A 310 -17.02 2.42 -10.16
CA GLY A 310 -16.43 1.22 -9.57
C GLY A 310 -15.06 1.42 -8.92
N GLY A 311 -14.45 2.60 -9.07
CA GLY A 311 -13.21 2.97 -8.38
C GLY A 311 -13.38 2.88 -6.86
N LYS A 312 -12.33 2.53 -6.12
CA LYS A 312 -12.38 2.29 -4.67
C LYS A 312 -11.28 3.05 -3.95
N ALA A 313 -11.55 3.47 -2.71
CA ALA A 313 -10.53 3.86 -1.75
C ALA A 313 -10.65 2.98 -0.51
N TRP A 314 -9.51 2.61 0.08
CA TRP A 314 -9.44 1.77 1.27
C TRP A 314 -8.71 2.49 2.39
N THR A 315 -9.37 2.73 3.53
CA THR A 315 -8.67 3.28 4.69
C THR A 315 -7.76 2.23 5.32
N GLN A 316 -6.70 2.65 6.00
CA GLN A 316 -5.98 1.76 6.91
C GLN A 316 -6.90 1.26 8.04
N PRO A 317 -6.59 0.09 8.63
CA PRO A 317 -7.34 -0.44 9.75
C PRO A 317 -7.15 0.43 10.99
N VAL A 318 -8.25 0.70 11.68
CA VAL A 318 -8.26 1.23 13.03
C VAL A 318 -8.49 0.07 13.98
N PHE A 319 -7.50 -0.24 14.81
CA PHE A 319 -7.63 -1.25 15.85
C PHE A 319 -8.28 -0.65 17.09
N LEU A 320 -9.27 -1.35 17.66
CA LEU A 320 -10.01 -0.82 18.81
C LEU A 320 -9.10 -0.65 20.02
N GLU A 321 -8.12 -1.52 20.21
CA GLU A 321 -7.13 -1.41 21.29
C GLU A 321 -6.32 -0.11 21.24
N ASP A 322 -6.13 0.50 20.06
CA ASP A 322 -5.37 1.75 19.92
C ASP A 322 -6.20 2.98 20.35
N ILE A 323 -7.53 2.91 20.19
CA ILE A 323 -8.46 4.02 20.41
C ILE A 323 -9.32 3.88 21.66
N LEU A 324 -9.35 2.72 22.31
CA LEU A 324 -9.96 2.58 23.62
C LEU A 324 -9.08 3.29 24.67
N GLU A 325 -9.73 3.97 25.62
CA GLU A 325 -9.03 4.47 26.80
C GLU A 325 -8.76 3.28 27.71
N GLU A 326 -7.55 3.18 28.26
CA GLU A 326 -7.28 2.19 29.29
C GLU A 326 -8.29 2.36 30.43
N PRO A 327 -8.77 1.27 31.04
CA PRO A 327 -9.58 1.38 32.23
C PRO A 327 -8.76 2.13 33.28
N ARG A 328 -9.18 3.35 33.61
CA ARG A 328 -8.69 4.03 34.80
C ARG A 328 -9.11 3.14 35.97
N TYR A 329 -8.19 2.33 36.49
CA TYR A 329 -8.37 1.80 37.83
C TYR A 329 -8.46 3.03 38.73
N ASN A 330 -9.68 3.40 39.11
CA ASN A 330 -9.88 4.33 40.21
C ASN A 330 -9.16 3.68 41.39
N ASN A 331 -8.00 4.23 41.75
CA ASN A 331 -7.34 3.91 42.99
C ASN A 331 -8.37 4.21 44.08
N VAL A 332 -9.06 3.16 44.54
CA VAL A 332 -9.86 3.19 45.75
C VAL A 332 -8.86 3.45 46.87
N ARG A 333 -8.75 4.70 47.29
CA ARG A 333 -8.09 5.08 48.53
C ARG A 333 -9.06 4.94 49.68
#